data_AF-A0A2W1DFA9-F1
#
_entry.id   AF-A0A2W1DFA9-F1
#
_cell.length_a   1.000
_cell.length_b   1.000
_cell.length_c   1.000
_cell.angle_alpha   90.00
_cell.angle_beta   90.00
_cell.angle_gamma   90.00
#
_symmetry.space_group_name_H-M   'P 1'
#
loop_
_entity.id
_entity.type
_entity.pdbx_description
1 polymer ?
#
loop_
_entity_poly.entity_id
_entity_poly.type
_entity_poly.pdbx_seq_one_letter_code
_entity_poly.pdbx_strand_id
1 'polypeptide(L)'
;MSSTHDSTPQPSALPATDSTSTSTSTTPDALPLSHPTHPITPPRPPLLRLRLDDLSTPGTTTFLRLVHATHALTHALNTVLTHLYTSLPTSSIPATRSVTLVLRAMDGVAYTTGLSLDDDHKEIHFNTTYIEGIAPTRQKEEIMGVLWTHRGRGRLGSVESGTCAAALEETGGL
;
A
#
# COMPACT_ATOMS: atom_id res chain seq x y z
N MET A 1 65.80 -27.42 -22.11
CA MET A 1 65.93 -25.97 -21.88
C MET A 1 64.54 -25.41 -21.66
N SER A 2 64.40 -24.61 -20.60
CA SER A 2 63.30 -23.69 -20.28
C SER A 2 61.97 -24.25 -19.75
N SER A 3 61.86 -24.21 -18.43
CA SER A 3 60.65 -24.15 -17.62
C SER A 3 59.96 -22.78 -17.76
N THR A 4 58.64 -22.73 -17.68
CA THR A 4 57.90 -21.51 -17.32
C THR A 4 56.83 -21.87 -16.30
N HIS A 5 57.08 -21.47 -15.05
CA HIS A 5 56.13 -21.39 -13.95
C HIS A 5 55.19 -20.19 -14.18
N ASP A 6 53.90 -20.36 -13.93
CA ASP A 6 52.93 -19.27 -13.78
C ASP A 6 52.47 -19.23 -12.33
N SER A 7 52.61 -18.07 -11.68
CA SER A 7 52.35 -17.84 -10.26
C SER A 7 51.03 -17.09 -10.09
N THR A 8 50.03 -17.76 -9.51
CA THR A 8 48.79 -17.12 -9.04
C THR A 8 49.00 -16.39 -7.72
N PRO A 9 48.54 -15.13 -7.57
CA PRO A 9 48.66 -14.40 -6.31
C PRO A 9 47.63 -14.87 -5.26
N GLN A 10 48.13 -15.14 -4.06
CA GLN A 10 47.40 -15.53 -2.85
C GLN A 10 46.83 -14.29 -2.13
N PRO A 11 45.61 -14.30 -1.57
CA PRO A 11 45.11 -13.21 -0.75
C PRO A 11 45.75 -13.22 0.64
N SER A 12 46.44 -12.14 0.99
CA SER A 12 47.01 -11.90 2.32
C SER A 12 45.93 -11.58 3.35
N ALA A 13 45.93 -12.34 4.46
CA ALA A 13 45.23 -12.00 5.69
C ALA A 13 45.96 -10.84 6.41
N LEU A 14 45.20 -9.86 6.90
CA LEU A 14 45.73 -8.78 7.75
C LEU A 14 45.64 -9.17 9.24
N PRO A 15 46.61 -8.74 10.08
CA PRO A 15 46.72 -9.12 11.48
C PRO A 15 45.83 -8.28 12.41
N ALA A 16 45.44 -8.89 13.53
CA ALA A 16 44.82 -8.22 14.66
C ALA A 16 45.84 -7.33 15.40
N THR A 17 45.50 -6.08 15.67
CA THR A 17 46.19 -5.26 16.67
C THR A 17 45.22 -4.83 17.75
N ASP A 18 45.48 -5.40 18.91
CA ASP A 18 44.91 -5.10 20.21
C ASP A 18 45.28 -3.66 20.61
N SER A 19 44.34 -2.90 21.14
CA SER A 19 44.58 -1.62 21.83
C SER A 19 43.47 -1.38 22.83
N THR A 20 43.64 -2.03 23.98
CA THR A 20 42.99 -1.72 25.25
C THR A 20 43.05 -0.23 25.52
N SER A 21 41.89 0.40 25.63
CA SER A 21 41.71 1.64 26.39
C SER A 21 40.43 1.52 27.20
N THR A 22 40.63 1.12 28.44
CA THR A 22 39.66 1.24 29.53
C THR A 22 39.30 2.71 29.72
N SER A 23 38.05 3.05 29.48
CA SER A 23 37.40 4.22 30.08
C SER A 23 35.96 3.83 30.40
N THR A 24 35.75 3.58 31.67
CA THR A 24 34.45 3.44 32.33
C THR A 24 33.62 4.72 32.18
N SER A 25 32.48 4.62 31.49
CA SER A 25 31.28 5.37 31.83
C SER A 25 30.03 4.72 31.21
N THR A 26 29.30 3.99 32.04
CA THR A 26 27.84 3.80 32.09
C THR A 26 27.02 4.13 30.83
N THR A 27 26.48 3.11 30.17
CA THR A 27 25.21 3.13 29.43
C THR A 27 24.64 1.70 29.52
N PRO A 28 23.31 1.47 29.57
CA PRO A 28 22.28 2.27 28.90
C PRO A 28 21.06 2.55 29.78
N ASP A 29 20.76 3.81 30.05
CA ASP A 29 19.36 4.17 30.29
C ASP A 29 18.73 4.31 28.90
N ALA A 30 18.26 3.17 28.38
CA ALA A 30 17.48 3.12 27.17
C ALA A 30 16.17 3.83 27.47
N LEU A 31 16.08 5.11 27.06
CA LEU A 31 14.82 5.82 26.92
C LEU A 31 13.82 4.85 26.28
N PRO A 32 12.67 4.54 26.91
CA PRO A 32 11.65 3.81 26.22
C PRO A 32 11.30 4.65 25.00
N LEU A 33 11.57 4.12 23.80
CA LEU A 33 10.86 4.56 22.61
C LEU A 33 9.41 4.21 22.87
N SER A 34 8.72 5.15 23.51
CA SER A 34 7.27 5.21 23.62
C SER A 34 6.79 5.43 22.19
N HIS A 35 6.69 4.34 21.43
CA HIS A 35 5.90 4.34 20.21
C HIS A 35 4.50 4.71 20.70
N PRO A 36 3.98 5.90 20.35
CA PRO A 36 2.59 6.18 20.65
C PRO A 36 1.81 5.22 19.76
N THR A 37 1.33 4.13 20.33
CA THR A 37 0.31 3.27 19.74
C THR A 37 -1.02 4.02 19.80
N HIS A 38 -1.06 5.26 19.28
CA HIS A 38 -2.30 5.98 19.14
C HIS A 38 -2.93 5.55 17.82
N PRO A 39 -4.14 4.96 17.84
CA PRO A 39 -4.84 4.64 16.62
C PRO A 39 -5.04 5.93 15.81
N ILE A 40 -4.50 5.95 14.58
CA ILE A 40 -4.68 7.08 13.67
C ILE A 40 -6.17 7.19 13.40
N THR A 41 -6.77 8.20 14.00
CA THR A 41 -8.18 8.49 13.79
C THR A 41 -8.26 9.77 13.01
N PRO A 42 -8.82 9.75 11.79
CA PRO A 42 -9.02 10.98 11.05
C PRO A 42 -9.94 11.91 11.87
N PRO A 43 -9.79 13.24 11.74
CA PRO A 43 -10.61 14.20 12.49
C PRO A 43 -12.12 13.98 12.31
N ARG A 44 -12.52 13.43 11.16
CA ARG A 44 -13.88 12.99 10.87
C ARG A 44 -13.85 11.70 10.04
N PRO A 45 -14.66 10.68 10.35
CA PRO A 45 -14.76 9.50 9.50
C PRO A 45 -15.43 9.88 8.16
N PRO A 46 -14.86 9.46 7.02
CA PRO A 46 -15.45 9.72 5.71
C PRO A 46 -16.74 8.91 5.53
N LEU A 47 -17.70 9.49 4.82
CA LEU A 47 -18.90 8.77 4.39
C LEU A 47 -18.54 7.83 3.23
N LEU A 48 -18.88 6.55 3.36
CA LEU A 48 -18.59 5.54 2.33
C LEU A 48 -19.80 5.37 1.41
N ARG A 49 -19.58 5.47 0.10
CA ARG A 49 -20.61 5.30 -0.93
C ARG A 49 -20.22 4.20 -1.90
N LEU A 50 -21.22 3.48 -2.39
CA LEU A 50 -21.09 2.56 -3.51
C LEU A 50 -22.01 3.04 -4.63
N ARG A 51 -21.44 3.21 -5.83
CA ARG A 51 -22.16 3.54 -7.05
C ARG A 51 -21.91 2.43 -8.07
N LEU A 52 -22.99 2.00 -8.73
CA LEU A 52 -22.98 0.96 -9.73
C LEU A 52 -23.54 1.56 -11.01
N ASP A 53 -22.75 1.66 -12.07
CA ASP A 53 -23.20 2.27 -13.33
C ASP A 53 -24.08 1.30 -14.14
N ASP A 54 -23.75 0.01 -14.14
CA ASP A 54 -24.56 -1.03 -14.80
C ASP A 54 -24.56 -2.34 -14.00
N LEU A 55 -25.76 -2.73 -13.54
CA LEU A 55 -26.03 -3.97 -12.81
C LEU A 55 -26.07 -5.20 -13.71
N SER A 56 -26.27 -5.02 -15.01
CA SER A 56 -26.42 -6.10 -15.99
C SER A 56 -25.07 -6.72 -16.36
N THR A 57 -23.97 -6.05 -16.02
CA THR A 57 -22.63 -6.55 -16.34
C THR A 57 -22.24 -7.74 -15.45
N PRO A 58 -21.59 -8.78 -16.02
CA PRO A 58 -21.07 -9.90 -15.26
C PRO A 58 -20.08 -9.48 -14.17
N GLY A 59 -19.28 -8.43 -14.45
CA GLY A 59 -18.34 -7.84 -13.49
C GLY A 59 -19.03 -7.28 -12.24
N THR A 60 -20.07 -6.46 -12.39
CA THR A 60 -20.84 -5.92 -11.26
C THR A 60 -21.48 -7.04 -10.44
N THR A 61 -22.12 -8.00 -11.11
CA THR A 61 -22.74 -9.15 -10.44
C THR A 61 -21.72 -9.97 -9.65
N THR A 62 -20.55 -10.19 -10.24
CA THR A 62 -19.45 -10.91 -9.60
C THR A 62 -18.93 -10.18 -8.38
N PHE A 63 -18.75 -8.86 -8.47
CA PHE A 63 -18.34 -8.04 -7.33
C PHE A 63 -19.33 -8.14 -6.17
N LEU A 64 -20.62 -7.91 -6.43
CA LEU A 64 -21.67 -7.95 -5.39
C LEU A 64 -21.78 -9.32 -4.73
N ARG A 65 -21.51 -10.41 -5.47
CA ARG A 65 -21.52 -11.77 -4.94
C ARG A 65 -20.33 -12.09 -4.05
N LEU A 66 -19.14 -11.57 -4.38
CA LEU A 66 -17.89 -11.97 -3.75
C LEU A 66 -17.41 -11.00 -2.66
N VAL A 67 -17.87 -9.75 -2.70
CA VAL A 67 -17.32 -8.66 -1.88
C VAL A 67 -18.41 -7.96 -1.06
N HIS A 68 -18.15 -7.85 0.24
CA HIS A 68 -18.91 -6.96 1.12
C HIS A 68 -18.31 -5.56 1.06
N ALA A 69 -18.90 -4.69 0.24
CA ALA A 69 -18.35 -3.36 -0.07
C ALA A 69 -18.02 -2.52 1.18
N THR A 70 -18.91 -2.50 2.18
CA THR A 70 -18.69 -1.75 3.43
C THR A 70 -17.43 -2.21 4.16
N HIS A 71 -17.26 -3.53 4.29
CA HIS A 71 -16.10 -4.10 4.99
C HIS A 71 -14.82 -3.83 4.18
N ALA A 72 -14.86 -4.06 2.88
CA ALA A 72 -13.69 -3.91 2.02
C ALA A 72 -13.23 -2.44 1.95
N LEU A 73 -14.15 -1.48 1.82
CA LEU A 73 -13.82 -0.05 1.82
C LEU A 73 -13.33 0.45 3.18
N THR A 74 -14.01 0.07 4.27
CA THR A 74 -13.56 0.44 5.63
C THR A 74 -12.15 -0.07 5.89
N HIS A 75 -11.88 -1.33 5.53
CA HIS A 75 -10.58 -1.94 5.71
C HIS A 75 -9.51 -1.27 4.84
N ALA A 76 -9.82 -1.00 3.57
CA ALA A 76 -8.92 -0.29 2.66
C ALA A 76 -8.50 1.06 3.23
N LEU A 77 -9.47 1.87 3.66
CA LEU A 77 -9.21 3.20 4.22
C LEU A 77 -8.39 3.15 5.50
N ASN A 78 -8.72 2.26 6.43
CA ASN A 78 -7.92 2.09 7.64
C ASN A 78 -6.48 1.67 7.32
N THR A 79 -6.30 0.80 6.32
CA THR A 79 -4.97 0.34 5.88
C THR A 79 -4.16 1.50 5.30
N VAL A 80 -4.77 2.32 4.43
CA VAL A 80 -4.09 3.47 3.83
C VAL A 80 -3.77 4.52 4.87
N LEU A 81 -4.73 4.85 5.74
CA LEU A 81 -4.51 5.84 6.80
C LEU A 81 -3.38 5.39 7.73
N THR A 82 -3.38 4.12 8.12
CA THR A 82 -2.29 3.50 8.88
C THR A 82 -0.97 3.60 8.12
N HIS A 83 -0.95 3.20 6.85
CA HIS A 83 0.30 3.15 6.10
C HIS A 83 0.93 4.53 5.87
N LEU A 84 0.11 5.53 5.55
CA LEU A 84 0.59 6.86 5.17
C LEU A 84 0.81 7.78 6.38
N TYR A 85 -0.01 7.68 7.42
CA TYR A 85 -0.02 8.69 8.49
C TYR A 85 0.51 8.21 9.84
N THR A 86 0.95 6.95 10.00
CA THR A 86 1.40 6.42 11.33
C THR A 86 2.51 7.27 11.93
N SER A 87 3.42 7.77 11.10
CA SER A 87 4.57 8.55 11.52
C SER A 87 4.40 10.06 11.29
N LEU A 88 3.21 10.52 10.88
CA LEU A 88 2.96 11.91 10.56
C LEU A 88 2.07 12.58 11.63
N PRO A 89 2.21 13.90 11.81
CA PRO A 89 1.26 14.66 12.63
C PRO A 89 -0.17 14.46 12.13
N THR A 90 -1.15 14.45 13.04
CA THR A 90 -2.57 14.32 12.68
C THR A 90 -3.08 15.45 11.78
N SER A 91 -2.42 16.61 11.77
CA SER A 91 -2.69 17.72 10.85
C SER A 91 -2.35 17.38 9.39
N SER A 92 -1.54 16.35 9.14
CA SER A 92 -1.21 15.87 7.79
C SER A 92 -2.28 14.95 7.22
N ILE A 93 -3.26 14.51 8.03
CA ILE A 93 -4.34 13.63 7.59
C ILE A 93 -5.35 14.47 6.78
N PRO A 94 -5.65 14.11 5.52
CA PRO A 94 -6.62 14.82 4.71
C PRO A 94 -8.01 14.81 5.36
N ALA A 95 -8.71 15.95 5.26
CA ALA A 95 -10.09 16.08 5.72
C ALA A 95 -11.09 15.46 4.73
N THR A 96 -10.87 14.22 4.31
CA THR A 96 -11.74 13.52 3.34
C THR A 96 -13.14 13.37 3.91
N ARG A 97 -14.13 14.00 3.29
CA ARG A 97 -15.54 13.97 3.72
C ARG A 97 -16.26 12.74 3.23
N SER A 98 -15.91 12.24 2.04
CA SER A 98 -16.49 10.99 1.54
C SER A 98 -15.59 10.28 0.54
N VAL A 99 -15.81 8.97 0.44
CA VAL A 99 -15.17 8.11 -0.54
C VAL A 99 -16.25 7.30 -1.25
N THR A 100 -16.26 7.35 -2.58
CA THR A 100 -17.22 6.62 -3.42
C THR A 100 -16.51 5.56 -4.24
N LEU A 101 -16.89 4.29 -4.09
CA LEU A 101 -16.49 3.23 -5.02
C LEU A 101 -17.47 3.21 -6.19
N VAL A 102 -16.97 3.40 -7.41
CA VAL A 102 -17.73 3.41 -8.65
C VAL A 102 -17.38 2.17 -9.46
N LEU A 103 -18.34 1.27 -9.66
CA LEU A 103 -18.21 0.14 -10.57
C LEU A 103 -18.75 0.54 -11.95
N ARG A 104 -17.87 0.53 -12.96
CA ARG A 104 -18.21 0.91 -14.34
C ARG A 104 -17.33 0.19 -15.35
N ALA A 105 -17.79 0.12 -16.60
CA ALA A 105 -16.92 -0.26 -17.72
C ALA A 105 -15.97 0.91 -18.06
N MET A 106 -14.69 0.60 -18.19
CA MET A 106 -13.63 1.54 -18.56
C MET A 106 -12.37 0.80 -19.02
N ASP A 107 -11.31 1.52 -19.38
CA ASP A 107 -10.00 0.94 -19.63
C ASP A 107 -9.17 0.79 -18.34
N GLY A 108 -8.17 -0.09 -18.37
CA GLY A 108 -7.29 -0.36 -17.24
C GLY A 108 -7.96 -1.18 -16.13
N VAL A 109 -7.41 -1.11 -14.92
CA VAL A 109 -7.87 -1.91 -13.77
C VAL A 109 -8.75 -1.07 -12.86
N ALA A 110 -8.16 -0.04 -12.26
CA ALA A 110 -8.83 0.88 -11.37
C ALA A 110 -7.98 2.15 -11.22
N TYR A 111 -8.62 3.26 -10.85
CA TYR A 111 -7.93 4.50 -10.51
C TYR A 111 -8.74 5.28 -9.48
N THR A 112 -8.07 6.19 -8.81
CA THR A 112 -8.69 7.09 -7.83
C THR A 112 -8.58 8.52 -8.33
N THR A 113 -9.60 9.31 -8.10
CA THR A 113 -9.64 10.73 -8.47
C THR A 113 -10.39 11.54 -7.40
N GLY A 114 -10.06 12.82 -7.28
CA GLY A 114 -10.90 13.77 -6.54
C GLY A 114 -12.03 14.29 -7.44
N LEU A 115 -13.15 14.71 -6.86
CA LEU A 115 -14.10 15.52 -7.61
C LEU A 115 -13.47 16.89 -7.88
N SER A 116 -13.40 17.31 -9.15
CA SER A 116 -12.76 18.57 -9.56
C SER A 116 -13.35 19.84 -8.91
N LEU A 117 -14.52 19.74 -8.28
CA LEU A 117 -15.19 20.83 -7.58
C LEU A 117 -15.17 20.64 -6.04
N ASP A 118 -14.70 19.49 -5.57
CA ASP A 118 -14.73 19.08 -4.18
C ASP A 118 -13.64 18.04 -3.90
N ASP A 119 -12.41 18.51 -3.66
CA ASP A 119 -11.25 17.64 -3.44
C ASP A 119 -11.39 16.79 -2.16
N ASP A 120 -12.31 17.12 -1.24
CA ASP A 120 -12.62 16.31 -0.07
C ASP A 120 -13.48 15.08 -0.40
N HIS A 121 -13.93 14.94 -1.65
CA HIS A 121 -14.65 13.78 -2.15
C HIS A 121 -13.74 12.98 -3.08
N LYS A 122 -13.36 11.79 -2.63
CA LYS A 122 -12.57 10.87 -3.44
C LYS A 122 -13.46 9.83 -4.09
N GLU A 123 -13.17 9.50 -5.33
CA GLU A 123 -13.82 8.43 -6.07
C GLU A 123 -12.79 7.38 -6.46
N ILE A 124 -13.13 6.11 -6.27
CA ILE A 124 -12.36 4.96 -6.73
C ILE A 124 -13.17 4.34 -7.86
N HIS A 125 -12.68 4.43 -9.09
CA HIS A 125 -13.31 3.83 -10.26
C HIS A 125 -12.70 2.44 -10.47
N PHE A 126 -13.54 1.40 -10.50
CA PHE A 126 -13.11 0.01 -10.68
C PHE A 126 -13.80 -0.60 -11.89
N ASN A 127 -12.97 -1.10 -12.82
CA ASN A 127 -13.40 -1.60 -14.12
C ASN A 127 -14.14 -2.93 -14.01
N THR A 128 -15.41 -2.95 -14.38
CA THR A 128 -16.24 -4.16 -14.41
C THR A 128 -15.78 -5.16 -15.48
N THR A 129 -15.25 -4.68 -16.60
CA THR A 129 -14.70 -5.55 -17.67
C THR A 129 -13.42 -6.25 -17.21
N TYR A 130 -12.59 -5.58 -16.41
CA TYR A 130 -11.44 -6.23 -15.76
C TYR A 130 -11.90 -7.36 -14.83
N ILE A 131 -12.91 -7.09 -13.98
CA ILE A 131 -13.44 -8.09 -13.04
C ILE A 131 -13.94 -9.35 -13.77
N GLU A 132 -14.63 -9.16 -14.88
CA GLU A 132 -15.13 -10.25 -15.73
C GLU A 132 -14.00 -11.11 -16.32
N GLY A 133 -12.88 -10.49 -16.70
CA GLY A 133 -11.71 -11.19 -17.24
C GLY A 133 -10.93 -12.03 -16.24
N ILE A 134 -11.20 -11.91 -14.93
CA ILE A 134 -10.48 -12.67 -13.89
C ILE A 134 -11.02 -14.10 -13.83
N ALA A 135 -10.11 -15.08 -13.76
CA ALA A 135 -10.45 -16.48 -13.56
C ALA A 135 -11.31 -16.68 -12.28
N PRO A 136 -12.43 -17.42 -12.33
CA PRO A 136 -13.37 -17.55 -11.20
C PRO A 136 -12.75 -17.95 -9.87
N THR A 137 -11.68 -18.76 -9.90
CA THR A 137 -10.95 -19.21 -8.71
C THR A 137 -10.17 -18.10 -8.00
N ARG A 138 -9.82 -17.03 -8.72
CA ARG A 138 -9.00 -15.91 -8.22
C ARG A 138 -9.78 -14.60 -8.12
N GLN A 139 -11.01 -14.54 -8.63
CA GLN A 139 -11.84 -13.33 -8.66
C GLN A 139 -11.89 -12.61 -7.31
N LYS A 140 -12.21 -13.32 -6.22
CA LYS A 140 -12.30 -12.69 -4.90
C LYS A 140 -10.96 -12.11 -4.43
N GLU A 141 -9.87 -12.84 -4.61
CA GLU A 141 -8.53 -12.43 -4.17
C GLU A 141 -8.04 -11.22 -4.97
N GLU A 142 -8.23 -11.23 -6.29
CA GLU A 142 -7.86 -10.12 -7.17
C GLU A 142 -8.70 -8.87 -6.89
N ILE A 143 -10.03 -9.00 -6.80
CA ILE A 143 -10.93 -7.86 -6.48
C ILE A 143 -10.55 -7.24 -5.13
N MET A 144 -10.28 -8.08 -4.13
CA MET A 144 -9.85 -7.61 -2.82
C MET A 144 -8.46 -6.99 -2.88
N GLY A 145 -7.52 -7.55 -3.63
CA GLY A 145 -6.16 -7.03 -3.80
C GLY A 145 -6.11 -5.67 -4.49
N VAL A 146 -6.99 -5.43 -5.47
CA VAL A 146 -7.16 -4.12 -6.11
C VAL A 146 -7.70 -3.10 -5.11
N LEU A 147 -8.72 -3.49 -4.33
CA LEU A 147 -9.40 -2.58 -3.40
C LEU A 147 -8.56 -2.28 -2.14
N TRP A 148 -7.72 -3.22 -1.70
CA TRP A 148 -6.76 -3.02 -0.62
C TRP A 148 -5.53 -3.94 -0.77
N THR A 149 -4.34 -3.38 -0.55
CA THR A 149 -3.10 -4.17 -0.47
C THR A 149 -3.07 -4.97 0.85
N HIS A 150 -3.36 -6.27 0.77
CA HIS A 150 -2.74 -7.26 1.66
C HIS A 150 -1.28 -7.38 1.23
N ARG A 151 -0.35 -6.65 1.85
CA ARG A 151 1.07 -6.99 1.69
C ARG A 151 1.45 -8.12 2.64
N GLY A 152 0.94 -9.31 2.35
CA GLY A 152 1.54 -10.58 2.74
C GLY A 152 1.88 -11.34 1.46
N ARG A 153 3.18 -11.59 1.27
CA ARG A 153 3.81 -12.18 0.08
C ARG A 153 3.05 -13.39 -0.49
N GLY A 154 2.99 -13.48 -1.82
CA GLY A 154 2.79 -14.77 -2.49
C GLY A 154 2.31 -14.73 -3.94
N ARG A 155 3.17 -14.28 -4.85
CA ARG A 155 3.34 -14.75 -6.26
C ARG A 155 3.34 -13.63 -7.31
N LEU A 156 4.44 -13.65 -8.04
CA LEU A 156 4.84 -12.82 -9.17
C LEU A 156 3.98 -13.11 -10.40
N GLY A 157 3.39 -12.06 -10.96
CA GLY A 157 2.77 -12.02 -12.28
C GLY A 157 2.33 -10.57 -12.51
N SER A 158 3.01 -9.86 -13.40
CA SER A 158 2.89 -8.42 -13.64
C SER A 158 1.46 -7.88 -13.56
N VAL A 159 1.18 -7.11 -12.50
CA VAL A 159 0.21 -6.00 -12.58
C VAL A 159 1.05 -4.74 -12.44
N GLU A 160 1.56 -4.29 -13.58
CA GLU A 160 2.22 -3.00 -13.68
C GLU A 160 1.13 -1.92 -13.63
N SER A 161 1.33 -0.93 -12.77
CA SER A 161 0.50 0.26 -12.49
C SER A 161 -0.69 0.12 -11.53
N GLY A 162 -0.49 0.75 -10.35
CA GLY A 162 -1.54 1.55 -9.72
C GLY A 162 -2.32 0.87 -8.60
N THR A 163 -1.72 0.71 -7.43
CA THR A 163 -2.47 0.45 -6.20
C THR A 163 -3.43 1.63 -5.94
N CYS A 164 -4.75 1.41 -5.92
CA CYS A 164 -5.74 2.47 -5.71
C CYS A 164 -5.57 3.21 -4.37
N ALA A 165 -5.00 2.50 -3.39
CA ALA A 165 -4.63 3.02 -2.07
C ALA A 165 -3.54 4.11 -2.10
N ALA A 166 -2.67 4.15 -3.12
CA ALA A 166 -1.61 5.14 -3.21
C ALA A 166 -2.12 6.54 -3.57
N ALA A 167 -3.38 6.69 -3.98
CA ALA A 167 -3.94 7.94 -4.47
C ALA A 167 -4.67 8.78 -3.40
N LEU A 168 -4.51 8.44 -2.11
CA LEU A 168 -4.79 9.39 -1.01
C LEU A 168 -3.57 10.26 -0.67
N GLU A 169 -2.39 9.96 -1.23
CA GLU A 169 -1.30 10.93 -1.32
C GLU A 169 -1.58 11.86 -2.50
N GLU A 170 -2.04 13.08 -2.23
CA GLU A 170 -1.82 14.18 -3.17
C GLU A 170 -0.91 15.24 -2.53
N THR A 171 0.32 15.27 -3.03
CA THR A 171 1.08 16.48 -3.40
C THR A 171 0.97 17.67 -2.44
N GLY A 172 1.54 17.54 -1.25
CA GLY A 172 1.98 18.69 -0.45
C GLY A 172 3.27 19.29 -1.02
N GLY A 173 3.19 19.86 -2.23
CA GLY A 173 4.28 20.60 -2.86
C GLY A 173 4.07 22.10 -2.73
N LEU A 174 4.76 22.72 -1.76
CA LEU A 174 5.17 24.12 -1.78
C LEU A 174 6.64 24.20 -1.40
#